data_AF-A0A260ZJ68-F1
#
_entry.id   AF-A0A260ZJ68-F1
#
_cell.length_a   1.000
_cell.length_b   1.000
_cell.length_c   1.000
_cell.angle_alpha   90.00
_cell.angle_beta   90.00
_cell.angle_gamma   90.00
#
_symmetry.space_group_name_H-M   'P 1'
#
loop_
_entity.id
_entity.type
_entity.pdbx_description
1 polymer ?
#
loop_
_entity_poly.entity_id
_entity_poly.type
_entity_poly.pdbx_seq_one_letter_code
_entity_poly.pdbx_strand_id
1 'polypeptide(L)'
;MRFLNFPYLVHENILQHLEPSELLLFSFCSLRTRTLVSRMRHTPTYTIFILDKPEKRSYGFVEKPEKEKILLSWTWKKISMERENLEKWTQLKLKDVHLDCRVKFDRKLNIPTLVCRCEDLSTRKRFATALHSHMCEVFHVKPEMQFILSLNYMDELPYTNTVRYVTFLKSSVNSTVADEFFEKFHVTRALFCRRSVPDRLLKDSSKFLEVNNLFIGFSPWLDISLLLRVKCENVVITSSMLHNNDMIDLLNNWLQGSNTRLKAMSIFGSVGNDAHLIMDNFNLEAWDPEVDKIEYDEPVRDYCEQLLYWMYDIDRYMLRSGILRRPSDGLRALIRTAHEQLHFLVLKN
;
A
#
# COMPACT_ATOMS: atom_id res chain seq x y z
N MET A 1 -2.89 31.58 -23.13
CA MET A 1 -4.07 30.70 -22.98
C MET A 1 -5.26 31.55 -22.55
N ARG A 2 -6.34 31.63 -23.34
CA ARG A 2 -7.50 32.52 -23.07
C ARG A 2 -8.22 32.21 -21.75
N PHE A 3 -8.18 30.95 -21.30
CA PHE A 3 -8.74 30.50 -20.03
C PHE A 3 -8.27 31.33 -18.82
N LEU A 4 -6.98 31.70 -18.79
CA LEU A 4 -6.40 32.46 -17.69
C LEU A 4 -6.93 33.88 -17.55
N ASN A 5 -7.71 34.37 -18.52
CA ASN A 5 -8.30 35.71 -18.49
C ASN A 5 -9.68 35.75 -17.80
N PHE A 6 -10.26 34.58 -17.49
CA PHE A 6 -11.54 34.54 -16.78
C PHE A 6 -11.41 34.99 -15.32
N PRO A 7 -12.50 35.49 -14.70
CA PRO A 7 -12.55 35.75 -13.27
C PRO A 7 -12.39 34.47 -12.44
N TYR A 8 -11.96 34.62 -11.19
CA TYR A 8 -11.70 33.51 -10.27
C TYR A 8 -12.88 32.53 -10.13
N LEU A 9 -14.11 33.02 -9.95
CA LEU A 9 -15.29 32.17 -9.79
C LEU A 9 -15.55 31.27 -11.01
N VAL A 10 -15.20 31.76 -12.21
CA VAL A 10 -15.32 30.97 -13.45
C VAL A 10 -14.24 29.88 -13.49
N HIS A 11 -13.02 30.18 -13.04
CA HIS A 11 -11.99 29.15 -12.88
C HIS A 11 -12.43 28.07 -11.92
N GLU A 12 -12.91 28.44 -10.73
CA GLU A 12 -13.36 27.48 -9.72
C GLU A 12 -14.46 26.57 -10.26
N ASN A 13 -15.47 27.14 -10.90
CA ASN A 13 -16.57 26.37 -11.48
C ASN A 13 -16.07 25.40 -12.58
N ILE A 14 -15.20 25.84 -13.48
CA ILE A 14 -14.67 24.95 -14.53
C ILE A 14 -13.81 23.83 -13.93
N LEU A 15 -12.91 24.17 -13.00
CA LEU A 15 -11.98 23.19 -12.45
C LEU A 15 -12.69 22.11 -11.63
N GLN A 16 -13.80 22.43 -10.95
CA GLN A 16 -14.61 21.45 -10.23
C GLN A 16 -15.22 20.36 -11.13
N HIS A 17 -15.33 20.61 -12.44
CA HIS A 17 -15.86 19.64 -13.41
C HIS A 17 -14.76 18.82 -14.11
N LEU A 18 -13.48 19.07 -13.82
CA LEU A 18 -12.37 18.33 -14.40
C LEU A 18 -12.02 17.10 -13.57
N GLU A 19 -11.68 16.01 -14.25
CA GLU A 19 -11.15 14.82 -13.61
C GLU A 19 -9.74 15.10 -13.02
N PRO A 20 -9.32 14.38 -11.96
CA PRO A 20 -8.00 14.56 -11.36
C PRO A 20 -6.82 14.42 -12.35
N SER A 21 -6.96 13.58 -13.38
CA SER A 21 -5.97 13.44 -14.45
C SER A 21 -5.90 14.69 -15.34
N GLU A 22 -7.04 15.32 -15.62
CA GLU A 22 -7.14 16.56 -16.39
C GLU A 22 -6.60 17.75 -15.59
N LEU A 23 -6.90 17.81 -14.30
CA LEU A 23 -6.33 18.78 -13.36
C LEU A 23 -4.80 18.66 -13.29
N LEU A 24 -4.28 17.42 -13.24
CA LEU A 24 -2.83 17.18 -13.27
C LEU A 24 -2.21 17.68 -14.59
N LEU A 25 -2.79 17.34 -15.75
CA LEU A 25 -2.30 17.84 -17.04
C LEU A 25 -2.36 19.38 -17.12
N PHE A 26 -3.44 19.98 -16.64
CA PHE A 26 -3.61 21.43 -16.62
C PHE A 26 -2.58 22.12 -15.72
N SER A 27 -2.18 21.47 -14.63
CA SER A 27 -1.12 21.95 -13.73
C SER A 27 0.26 22.00 -14.39
N PHE A 28 0.49 21.27 -15.48
CA PHE A 28 1.74 21.32 -16.24
C PHE A 28 1.84 22.52 -17.19
N CYS A 29 0.74 23.17 -17.52
CA CYS A 29 0.73 24.22 -18.55
C CYS A 29 1.47 25.50 -18.14
N SER A 30 1.42 25.90 -16.87
CA SER A 30 2.10 27.08 -16.35
C SER A 30 2.09 27.12 -14.82
N LEU A 31 2.92 27.98 -14.21
CA LEU A 31 2.85 28.26 -12.78
C LEU A 31 1.48 28.79 -12.33
N ARG A 32 0.80 29.57 -13.18
CA ARG A 32 -0.54 30.11 -12.87
C ARG A 32 -1.58 29.00 -12.83
N THR A 33 -1.60 28.11 -13.83
CA THR A 33 -2.54 26.98 -13.86
C THR A 33 -2.27 26.00 -12.71
N ARG A 34 -1.00 25.74 -12.41
CA ARG A 34 -0.59 24.98 -11.22
C ARG A 34 -1.14 25.57 -9.92
N THR A 35 -1.03 26.89 -9.75
CA THR A 35 -1.55 27.60 -8.56
C THR A 35 -3.07 27.56 -8.47
N LEU A 36 -3.77 27.56 -9.61
CA LEU A 36 -5.24 27.43 -9.60
C LEU A 36 -5.65 26.04 -9.12
N VAL A 37 -5.03 24.97 -9.64
CA VAL A 37 -5.33 23.59 -9.22
C VAL A 37 -4.99 23.37 -7.75
N SER A 38 -3.87 23.91 -7.28
CA SER A 38 -3.47 23.75 -5.87
C SER A 38 -4.34 24.52 -4.88
N ARG A 39 -5.19 25.46 -5.32
CA ARG A 39 -6.16 26.11 -4.42
C ARG A 39 -7.40 25.26 -4.18
N MET A 40 -7.63 24.26 -5.02
CA MET A 40 -8.77 23.37 -4.86
C MET A 40 -8.55 22.44 -3.66
N ARG A 41 -9.66 22.04 -3.03
CA ARG A 41 -9.64 20.98 -2.03
C ARG A 41 -9.52 19.64 -2.73
N HIS A 42 -8.54 18.85 -2.31
CA HIS A 42 -8.33 17.49 -2.78
C HIS A 42 -8.43 16.55 -1.58
N THR A 43 -8.95 15.34 -1.80
CA THR A 43 -9.13 14.30 -0.79
C THR A 43 -8.11 13.13 -0.78
N PRO A 44 -7.13 13.00 -1.69
CA PRO A 44 -6.28 11.82 -1.71
C PRO A 44 -5.30 11.78 -0.55
N THR A 45 -5.09 10.57 0.00
CA THR A 45 -4.33 10.37 1.25
C THR A 45 -2.83 10.25 0.99
N TYR A 46 -2.45 9.55 -0.08
CA TYR A 46 -1.06 9.36 -0.50
C TYR A 46 -0.97 9.03 -2.01
N THR A 47 0.25 8.99 -2.55
CA THR A 47 0.48 8.67 -3.96
C THR A 47 0.83 7.21 -4.18
N ILE A 48 0.60 6.71 -5.39
CA ILE A 48 1.01 5.37 -5.80
C ILE A 48 1.87 5.43 -7.05
N PHE A 49 2.91 4.61 -7.07
CA PHE A 49 3.77 4.37 -8.22
C PHE A 49 3.75 2.90 -8.59
N ILE A 50 3.38 2.63 -9.85
CA ILE A 50 3.21 1.29 -10.40
C ILE A 50 4.26 1.04 -11.48
N LEU A 51 5.04 -0.02 -11.29
CA LEU A 51 6.10 -0.48 -12.19
C LEU A 51 5.99 -2.00 -12.40
N ASP A 52 5.02 -2.39 -13.22
CA ASP A 52 4.81 -3.79 -13.64
C ASP A 52 5.71 -4.19 -14.80
N LYS A 53 5.94 -3.25 -15.73
CA LYS A 53 6.72 -3.45 -16.95
C LYS A 53 7.77 -2.36 -17.04
N PRO A 54 8.93 -2.63 -17.65
CA PRO A 54 9.96 -1.61 -17.75
C PRO A 54 9.39 -0.44 -18.56
N GLU A 55 8.76 -0.67 -19.71
CA GLU A 55 8.40 0.38 -20.66
C GLU A 55 7.34 1.37 -20.17
N LYS A 56 6.57 1.03 -19.14
CA LYS A 56 5.42 1.85 -18.69
C LYS A 56 5.38 1.94 -17.17
N ARG A 57 5.42 3.18 -16.69
CA ARG A 57 5.21 3.54 -15.28
C ARG A 57 3.88 4.24 -15.13
N SER A 58 3.23 4.06 -13.99
CA SER A 58 1.99 4.79 -13.70
C SER A 58 2.05 5.44 -12.34
N TYR A 59 1.46 6.63 -12.27
CA TYR A 59 1.24 7.39 -11.06
C TYR A 59 -0.25 7.54 -10.81
N GLY A 60 -0.62 7.44 -9.55
CA GLY A 60 -1.99 7.61 -9.13
C GLY A 60 -2.10 8.22 -7.75
N PHE A 61 -3.35 8.38 -7.33
CA PHE A 61 -3.68 8.61 -5.94
C PHE A 61 -4.33 7.39 -5.33
N VAL A 62 -4.15 7.28 -4.02
CA VAL A 62 -4.86 6.31 -3.20
C VAL A 62 -5.73 7.09 -2.24
N GLU A 63 -7.04 6.96 -2.44
CA GLU A 63 -8.02 7.49 -1.49
C GLU A 63 -8.13 6.52 -0.30
N LYS A 64 -8.24 5.21 -0.61
CA LYS A 64 -8.21 4.09 0.35
C LYS A 64 -7.39 2.93 -0.23
N PRO A 65 -6.82 2.00 0.59
CA PRO A 65 -5.92 0.93 0.14
C PRO A 65 -6.42 0.05 -1.04
N GLU A 66 -7.74 -0.01 -1.26
CA GLU A 66 -8.36 -0.77 -2.36
C GLU A 66 -8.94 0.12 -3.48
N LYS A 67 -8.90 1.44 -3.31
CA LYS A 67 -9.41 2.46 -4.23
C LYS A 67 -8.26 3.30 -4.76
N GLU A 68 -7.48 2.68 -5.63
CA GLU A 68 -6.40 3.31 -6.38
C GLU A 68 -6.96 3.95 -7.66
N LYS A 69 -6.68 5.23 -7.88
CA LYS A 69 -7.01 5.93 -9.12
C LYS A 69 -5.73 6.31 -9.85
N ILE A 70 -5.44 5.60 -10.94
CA ILE A 70 -4.32 5.95 -11.82
C ILE A 70 -4.67 7.26 -12.54
N LEU A 71 -3.80 8.26 -12.38
CA LEU A 71 -4.00 9.58 -12.98
C LEU A 71 -3.22 9.74 -14.28
N LEU A 72 -2.03 9.16 -14.33
CA LEU A 72 -1.08 9.42 -15.38
C LEU A 72 -0.19 8.20 -15.55
N SER A 73 -0.05 7.73 -16.77
CA SER A 73 1.06 6.85 -17.11
C SER A 73 2.17 7.65 -17.79
N TRP A 74 3.37 7.12 -17.79
CA TRP A 74 4.42 7.63 -18.65
C TRP A 74 5.31 6.51 -19.18
N THR A 75 5.84 6.76 -20.37
CA THR A 75 6.74 5.88 -21.11
C THR A 75 7.82 6.73 -21.74
N TRP A 76 8.89 6.09 -22.21
CA TRP A 76 9.97 6.77 -22.89
C TRP A 76 10.27 6.11 -24.22
N LYS A 77 10.88 6.88 -25.10
CA LYS A 77 11.40 6.38 -26.37
C LYS A 77 12.88 6.73 -26.50
N LYS A 78 13.61 5.84 -27.17
CA LYS A 78 14.97 6.13 -27.62
C LYS A 78 14.95 7.21 -28.69
N ILE A 79 15.81 8.20 -28.52
CA ILE A 79 16.03 9.33 -29.42
C ILE A 79 16.43 8.81 -30.80
N SER A 80 17.25 7.74 -30.84
CA SER A 80 17.72 7.09 -32.07
C SER A 80 16.64 6.41 -32.92
N MET A 81 15.44 6.18 -32.36
CA MET A 81 14.37 5.45 -33.05
C MET A 81 13.36 6.36 -33.79
N GLU A 82 13.57 7.69 -33.84
CA GLU A 82 12.58 8.60 -34.43
C GLU A 82 13.09 9.33 -35.67
N ARG A 83 12.47 8.99 -36.81
CA ARG A 83 12.32 9.86 -38.00
C ARG A 83 11.02 10.70 -37.95
N GLU A 84 10.37 10.83 -36.79
CA GLU A 84 9.10 11.58 -36.63
C GLU A 84 9.35 13.08 -36.37
N ASN A 85 8.50 13.94 -36.96
CA ASN A 85 8.55 15.41 -36.86
C ASN A 85 8.65 15.91 -35.40
N LEU A 86 9.69 16.70 -35.14
CA LEU A 86 9.97 17.37 -33.84
C LEU A 86 8.85 18.32 -33.39
N GLU A 87 8.02 18.81 -34.32
CA GLU A 87 6.96 19.81 -34.07
C GLU A 87 5.86 19.36 -33.10
N LYS A 88 5.76 18.06 -32.77
CA LYS A 88 4.72 17.50 -31.88
C LYS A 88 5.17 17.31 -30.43
N TRP A 89 6.39 17.71 -30.10
CA TRP A 89 6.94 17.59 -28.75
C TRP A 89 6.84 18.92 -28.01
N THR A 90 6.59 18.85 -26.70
CA THR A 90 6.56 20.02 -25.82
C THR A 90 7.48 19.78 -24.64
N GLN A 91 8.31 20.76 -24.32
CA GLN A 91 9.21 20.68 -23.19
C GLN A 91 8.41 20.81 -21.89
N LEU A 92 8.35 19.71 -21.13
CA LEU A 92 7.79 19.66 -19.78
C LEU A 92 8.89 20.00 -18.77
N LYS A 93 8.62 21.00 -17.92
CA LYS A 93 9.53 21.45 -16.86
C LYS A 93 8.97 21.06 -15.50
N LEU A 94 9.65 20.17 -14.79
CA LEU A 94 9.32 19.74 -13.44
C LEU A 94 10.56 19.93 -12.55
N LYS A 95 10.54 20.95 -11.69
CA LYS A 95 11.69 21.35 -10.86
C LYS A 95 12.96 21.54 -11.71
N ASP A 96 13.97 20.73 -11.47
CA ASP A 96 15.27 20.70 -12.15
C ASP A 96 15.29 19.78 -13.40
N VAL A 97 14.19 19.09 -13.70
CA VAL A 97 14.06 18.15 -14.81
C VAL A 97 13.32 18.80 -15.99
N HIS A 98 13.94 18.69 -17.17
CA HIS A 98 13.42 19.22 -18.42
C HIS A 98 13.39 18.08 -19.44
N LEU A 99 12.20 17.66 -19.86
CA LEU A 99 12.04 16.60 -20.85
C LEU A 99 11.08 17.01 -21.95
N ASP A 100 11.44 16.67 -23.18
CA ASP A 100 10.51 16.76 -24.30
C ASP A 100 9.50 15.62 -24.19
N CYS A 101 8.23 15.97 -23.99
CA CYS A 101 7.15 15.03 -23.84
C CYS A 101 5.98 15.36 -24.79
N ARG A 102 5.17 14.35 -25.09
CA ARG A 102 3.86 14.51 -25.72
C ARG A 102 2.82 13.69 -24.97
N VAL A 103 1.58 14.18 -24.94
CA VAL A 103 0.47 13.48 -24.30
C VAL A 103 -0.20 12.56 -25.32
N LYS A 104 -0.45 11.31 -24.92
CA LYS A 104 -1.27 10.35 -25.66
C LYS A 104 -2.40 9.86 -24.75
N PHE A 105 -3.61 9.77 -25.27
CA PHE A 105 -4.74 9.19 -24.55
C PHE A 105 -4.96 7.75 -25.00
N ASP A 106 -5.09 6.84 -24.04
CA ASP A 106 -5.60 5.49 -24.30
C ASP A 106 -7.12 5.57 -24.50
N ARG A 107 -7.60 5.09 -25.65
CA ARG A 107 -9.03 5.15 -26.02
C ARG A 107 -9.94 4.33 -25.08
N LYS A 108 -9.40 3.35 -24.34
CA LYS A 108 -10.21 2.46 -23.48
C LYS A 108 -10.25 2.91 -22.04
N LEU A 109 -9.13 3.40 -21.50
CA LEU A 109 -9.01 3.72 -20.07
C LEU A 109 -9.13 5.21 -19.77
N ASN A 110 -9.08 6.07 -20.79
CA ASN A 110 -9.02 7.53 -20.66
C ASN A 110 -7.90 8.05 -19.72
N ILE A 111 -6.89 7.22 -19.45
CA ILE A 111 -5.73 7.59 -18.66
C ILE A 111 -4.71 8.26 -19.61
N PRO A 112 -4.30 9.51 -19.35
CA PRO A 112 -3.27 10.15 -20.14
C PRO A 112 -1.92 9.45 -19.95
N THR A 113 -1.17 9.33 -21.04
CA THR A 113 0.19 8.81 -21.05
C THR A 113 1.14 9.88 -21.55
N LEU A 114 2.11 10.28 -20.72
CA LEU A 114 3.25 11.08 -21.18
C LEU A 114 4.23 10.17 -21.90
N VAL A 115 4.48 10.43 -23.18
CA VAL A 115 5.60 9.85 -23.91
C VAL A 115 6.72 10.86 -23.85
N CYS A 116 7.86 10.52 -23.25
CA CYS A 116 8.99 11.44 -23.08
C CYS A 116 10.25 10.93 -23.80
N ARG A 117 11.10 11.84 -24.28
CA ARG A 117 12.40 11.49 -24.89
C ARG A 117 13.45 11.42 -23.80
N CYS A 118 13.87 10.21 -23.45
CA CYS A 118 14.83 9.97 -22.38
C CYS A 118 15.41 8.56 -22.53
N GLU A 119 16.73 8.42 -22.51
CA GLU A 119 17.39 7.12 -22.69
C GLU A 119 18.03 6.60 -21.41
N ASP A 120 18.65 7.47 -20.62
CA ASP A 120 19.44 7.06 -19.47
C ASP A 120 18.58 6.84 -18.21
N LEU A 121 19.02 5.89 -17.39
CA LEU A 121 18.32 5.49 -16.17
C LEU A 121 18.23 6.64 -15.15
N SER A 122 19.29 7.45 -15.01
CA SER A 122 19.34 8.54 -14.04
C SER A 122 18.26 9.58 -14.31
N THR A 123 18.13 10.03 -15.55
CA THR A 123 17.10 10.98 -15.97
C THR A 123 15.69 10.40 -15.79
N ARG A 124 15.47 9.10 -16.07
CA ARG A 124 14.18 8.45 -15.81
C ARG A 124 13.79 8.50 -14.34
N LYS A 125 14.73 8.25 -13.43
CA LYS A 125 14.51 8.29 -11.98
C LYS A 125 14.30 9.72 -11.48
N ARG A 126 15.08 10.68 -11.98
CA ARG A 126 14.89 12.11 -11.66
C ARG A 126 13.51 12.58 -12.09
N PHE A 127 13.07 12.21 -13.30
CA PHE A 127 11.74 12.55 -13.79
C PHE A 127 10.62 11.93 -12.95
N ALA A 128 10.73 10.64 -12.62
CA ALA A 128 9.82 9.95 -11.71
C ALA A 128 9.71 10.68 -10.35
N THR A 129 10.85 11.10 -9.80
CA THR A 129 10.93 11.82 -8.52
C THR A 129 10.31 13.22 -8.60
N ALA A 130 10.61 13.96 -9.68
CA ALA A 130 10.08 15.30 -9.92
C ALA A 130 8.56 15.26 -10.16
N LEU A 131 8.06 14.26 -10.88
CA LEU A 131 6.64 14.05 -11.11
C LEU A 131 5.89 13.74 -9.81
N HIS A 132 6.41 12.83 -8.98
CA HIS A 132 5.86 12.58 -7.65
C HIS A 132 5.78 13.86 -6.82
N SER A 133 6.89 14.60 -6.73
CA SER A 133 6.93 15.85 -5.97
C SER A 133 5.89 16.85 -6.46
N HIS A 134 5.77 17.01 -7.79
CA HIS A 134 4.79 17.91 -8.39
C HIS A 134 3.36 17.49 -8.06
N MET A 135 3.06 16.19 -8.10
CA MET A 135 1.73 15.69 -7.69
C MET A 135 1.43 16.00 -6.22
N CYS A 136 2.37 15.75 -5.31
CA CYS A 136 2.20 16.08 -3.89
C CYS A 136 1.97 17.58 -3.66
N GLU A 137 2.73 18.43 -4.36
CA GLU A 137 2.62 19.88 -4.24
C GLU A 137 1.32 20.44 -4.86
N VAL A 138 0.81 19.83 -5.93
CA VAL A 138 -0.43 20.28 -6.60
C VAL A 138 -1.67 19.83 -5.84
N PHE A 139 -1.65 18.63 -5.28
CA PHE A 139 -2.83 18.03 -4.65
C PHE A 139 -2.77 18.04 -3.11
N HIS A 140 -1.77 18.69 -2.52
CA HIS A 140 -1.52 18.77 -1.07
C HIS A 140 -1.48 17.41 -0.38
N VAL A 141 -0.90 16.43 -1.06
CA VAL A 141 -0.77 15.06 -0.56
C VAL A 141 0.54 14.95 0.21
N LYS A 142 0.54 14.19 1.31
CA LYS A 142 1.79 13.86 2.03
C LYS A 142 2.77 13.22 1.04
N PRO A 143 4.07 13.53 1.11
CA PRO A 143 5.09 13.00 0.20
C PRO A 143 5.45 11.53 0.50
N GLU A 144 4.44 10.73 0.83
CA GLU A 144 4.50 9.31 1.07
C GLU A 144 4.05 8.58 -0.21
N MET A 145 4.73 7.48 -0.52
CA MET A 145 4.47 6.72 -1.74
C MET A 145 4.18 5.26 -1.44
N GLN A 146 3.18 4.71 -2.11
CA GLN A 146 2.98 3.28 -2.28
C GLN A 146 3.69 2.80 -3.55
N PHE A 147 4.36 1.66 -3.44
CA PHE A 147 4.94 0.97 -4.58
C PHE A 147 4.15 -0.29 -4.92
N ILE A 148 3.79 -0.44 -6.19
CA ILE A 148 3.39 -1.72 -6.78
C ILE A 148 4.39 -2.04 -7.87
N LEU A 149 5.25 -3.03 -7.67
CA LEU A 149 6.32 -3.32 -8.63
C LEU A 149 6.69 -4.78 -8.76
N SER A 150 7.27 -5.14 -9.91
CA SER A 150 8.15 -6.30 -10.01
C SER A 150 9.57 -5.90 -9.59
N LEU A 151 10.19 -6.65 -8.69
CA LEU A 151 11.56 -6.36 -8.24
C LEU A 151 12.61 -6.50 -9.35
N ASN A 152 12.24 -7.15 -10.47
CA ASN A 152 13.02 -7.14 -11.71
C ASN A 152 13.39 -5.72 -12.19
N TYR A 153 12.66 -4.69 -11.76
CA TYR A 153 12.84 -3.29 -12.19
C TYR A 153 13.15 -2.32 -11.05
N MET A 154 13.59 -2.82 -9.89
CA MET A 154 13.88 -2.03 -8.69
C MET A 154 14.84 -0.85 -8.95
N ASP A 155 15.77 -0.97 -9.89
CA ASP A 155 16.72 0.11 -10.21
C ASP A 155 16.06 1.36 -10.80
N GLU A 156 14.87 1.23 -11.36
CA GLU A 156 14.12 2.32 -11.99
C GLU A 156 13.19 3.08 -11.05
N LEU A 157 13.16 2.70 -9.77
CA LEU A 157 12.35 3.37 -8.76
C LEU A 157 12.78 4.84 -8.58
N PRO A 158 11.83 5.74 -8.24
CA PRO A 158 12.16 7.13 -7.94
C PRO A 158 13.12 7.23 -6.74
N TYR A 159 13.83 8.36 -6.64
CA TYR A 159 14.68 8.65 -5.51
C TYR A 159 13.82 8.97 -4.28
N THR A 160 13.60 7.93 -3.48
CA THR A 160 13.01 7.99 -2.14
C THR A 160 13.69 6.93 -1.28
N ASN A 161 13.73 7.15 0.02
CA ASN A 161 14.16 6.16 1.01
C ASN A 161 13.00 5.67 1.87
N THR A 162 11.83 6.30 1.80
CA THR A 162 10.65 5.93 2.60
C THR A 162 9.54 5.48 1.68
N VAL A 163 8.91 4.37 2.06
CA VAL A 163 7.82 3.75 1.32
C VAL A 163 6.72 3.44 2.31
N ARG A 164 5.54 4.01 2.10
CA ARG A 164 4.40 3.80 2.99
C ARG A 164 3.89 2.37 2.87
N TYR A 165 3.61 1.95 1.64
CA TYR A 165 3.09 0.63 1.29
C TYR A 165 3.91 0.01 0.16
N VAL A 166 4.17 -1.28 0.21
CA VAL A 166 4.73 -2.03 -0.92
C VAL A 166 3.88 -3.25 -1.25
N THR A 167 3.67 -3.48 -2.54
CA THR A 167 3.08 -4.70 -3.11
C THR A 167 3.99 -5.23 -4.21
N PHE A 168 4.46 -6.46 -4.04
CA PHE A 168 5.27 -7.11 -5.07
C PHE A 168 4.41 -7.85 -6.07
N LEU A 169 4.58 -7.51 -7.35
CA LEU A 169 4.06 -8.25 -8.48
C LEU A 169 4.96 -9.47 -8.74
N LYS A 170 4.55 -10.30 -9.70
CA LYS A 170 5.34 -11.47 -10.10
C LYS A 170 6.75 -11.02 -10.51
N SER A 171 7.74 -11.64 -9.89
CA SER A 171 9.17 -11.38 -10.14
C SER A 171 9.89 -12.70 -10.36
N SER A 172 11.00 -12.66 -11.09
CA SER A 172 11.89 -13.80 -11.28
C SER A 172 13.09 -13.79 -10.33
N VAL A 173 13.19 -12.78 -9.45
CA VAL A 173 14.27 -12.65 -8.47
C VAL A 173 14.03 -13.49 -7.22
N ASN A 174 15.09 -13.68 -6.44
CA ASN A 174 15.08 -14.42 -5.18
C ASN A 174 14.93 -13.49 -3.96
N SER A 175 14.95 -14.06 -2.76
CA SER A 175 14.84 -13.34 -1.50
C SER A 175 16.00 -12.38 -1.21
N THR A 176 17.19 -12.60 -1.76
CA THR A 176 18.33 -11.68 -1.59
C THR A 176 18.00 -10.30 -2.17
N VAL A 177 17.38 -10.26 -3.36
CA VAL A 177 16.95 -8.99 -3.98
C VAL A 177 15.80 -8.34 -3.20
N ALA A 178 14.94 -9.14 -2.55
CA ALA A 178 13.93 -8.60 -1.65
C ALA A 178 14.58 -7.96 -0.40
N ASP A 179 15.58 -8.59 0.19
CA ASP A 179 16.34 -8.04 1.33
C ASP A 179 17.04 -6.73 0.93
N GLU A 180 17.70 -6.68 -0.23
CA GLU A 180 18.29 -5.44 -0.78
C GLU A 180 17.24 -4.32 -0.93
N PHE A 181 16.02 -4.67 -1.34
CA PHE A 181 14.92 -3.70 -1.42
C PHE A 181 14.55 -3.15 -0.04
N PHE A 182 14.33 -4.00 0.96
CA PHE A 182 13.96 -3.58 2.30
C PHE A 182 15.10 -2.86 3.04
N GLU A 183 16.35 -3.11 2.68
CA GLU A 183 17.51 -2.34 3.18
C GLU A 183 17.57 -0.95 2.57
N LYS A 184 17.29 -0.84 1.26
CA LYS A 184 17.31 0.43 0.53
C LYS A 184 16.12 1.33 0.87
N PHE A 185 14.95 0.73 1.12
CA PHE A 185 13.71 1.43 1.36
C PHE A 185 13.16 1.10 2.75
N HIS A 186 13.00 2.12 3.58
CA HIS A 186 12.28 2.03 4.84
C HIS A 186 10.78 1.85 4.58
N VAL A 187 10.35 0.59 4.50
CA VAL A 187 8.96 0.20 4.28
C VAL A 187 8.21 0.18 5.61
N THR A 188 7.22 1.06 5.74
CA THR A 188 6.41 1.11 6.99
C THR A 188 5.31 0.06 7.03
N ARG A 189 4.77 -0.34 5.87
CA ARG A 189 3.65 -1.27 5.73
C ARG A 189 3.87 -2.12 4.46
N ALA A 190 3.70 -3.43 4.54
CA ALA A 190 3.69 -4.30 3.36
C ALA A 190 2.26 -4.78 3.09
N LEU A 191 1.81 -4.62 1.85
CA LEU A 191 0.45 -4.93 1.40
C LEU A 191 0.51 -5.95 0.26
N PHE A 192 -0.08 -7.11 0.45
CA PHE A 192 -0.23 -8.16 -0.57
C PHE A 192 -1.72 -8.43 -0.77
N CYS A 193 -2.16 -8.62 -2.01
CA CYS A 193 -3.58 -8.87 -2.33
C CYS A 193 -3.71 -9.92 -3.46
N ARG A 194 -4.93 -10.22 -3.90
CA ARG A 194 -5.26 -11.21 -4.97
C ARG A 194 -4.38 -11.15 -6.23
N ARG A 195 -3.77 -10.00 -6.53
CA ARG A 195 -2.95 -9.79 -7.73
C ARG A 195 -1.45 -10.07 -7.53
N SER A 196 -0.99 -10.27 -6.30
CA SER A 196 0.40 -10.54 -5.94
C SER A 196 0.59 -12.00 -5.56
N VAL A 197 1.49 -12.72 -6.26
CA VAL A 197 1.91 -14.08 -5.88
C VAL A 197 3.39 -14.04 -5.51
N PRO A 198 3.74 -13.79 -4.24
CA PRO A 198 5.12 -13.65 -3.78
C PRO A 198 5.80 -14.97 -3.42
N ASP A 199 5.16 -16.12 -3.67
CA ASP A 199 5.41 -17.44 -3.04
C ASP A 199 6.89 -17.89 -2.96
N ARG A 200 7.79 -17.44 -3.86
CA ARG A 200 9.25 -17.70 -3.75
C ARG A 200 10.10 -16.51 -3.35
N LEU A 201 9.58 -15.31 -3.50
CA LEU A 201 10.34 -14.08 -3.31
C LEU A 201 10.63 -13.81 -1.83
N LEU A 202 9.66 -14.08 -0.95
CA LEU A 202 9.71 -13.60 0.43
C LEU A 202 9.98 -14.68 1.47
N LYS A 203 9.96 -15.96 1.06
CA LYS A 203 10.04 -17.09 2.00
C LYS A 203 11.28 -17.06 2.88
N ASP A 204 12.41 -16.67 2.30
CA ASP A 204 13.72 -16.65 2.95
C ASP A 204 14.26 -15.21 3.12
N SER A 205 13.41 -14.20 2.97
CA SER A 205 13.80 -12.80 3.13
C SER A 205 13.83 -12.44 4.61
N SER A 206 15.03 -12.20 5.15
CA SER A 206 15.20 -11.86 6.56
C SER A 206 14.61 -10.48 6.88
N LYS A 207 14.70 -9.54 5.94
CA LYS A 207 14.23 -8.16 6.10
C LYS A 207 12.73 -8.03 5.98
N PHE A 208 12.10 -8.85 5.13
CA PHE A 208 10.65 -8.95 5.08
C PHE A 208 10.05 -9.34 6.44
N LEU A 209 10.68 -10.26 7.15
CA LEU A 209 10.22 -10.73 8.46
C LEU A 209 10.25 -9.63 9.55
N GLU A 210 10.98 -8.54 9.33
CA GLU A 210 11.12 -7.44 10.30
C GLU A 210 10.11 -6.30 10.07
N VAL A 211 9.36 -6.33 8.97
CA VAL A 211 8.37 -5.28 8.62
C VAL A 211 7.28 -5.20 9.69
N ASN A 212 7.06 -3.98 10.21
CA ASN A 212 6.17 -3.76 11.36
C ASN A 212 4.72 -4.10 11.07
N ASN A 213 4.24 -3.85 9.85
CA ASN A 213 2.81 -3.98 9.52
C ASN A 213 2.64 -4.80 8.24
N LEU A 214 2.05 -5.98 8.37
CA LEU A 214 1.78 -6.90 7.28
C LEU A 214 0.28 -7.00 7.02
N PHE A 215 -0.12 -6.63 5.81
CA PHE A 215 -1.50 -6.73 5.35
C PHE A 215 -1.52 -7.66 4.15
N ILE A 216 -2.02 -8.88 4.33
CA ILE A 216 -1.89 -9.96 3.37
C ILE A 216 -3.29 -10.44 3.00
N GLY A 217 -3.69 -10.27 1.75
CA GLY A 217 -4.93 -10.79 1.21
C GLY A 217 -4.71 -11.82 0.12
N PHE A 218 -5.56 -12.84 0.11
CA PHE A 218 -5.48 -14.00 -0.77
C PHE A 218 -4.09 -14.64 -0.73
N SER A 219 -3.85 -15.38 0.35
CA SER A 219 -2.53 -15.94 0.66
C SER A 219 -2.55 -17.45 0.84
N PRO A 220 -2.89 -18.23 -0.21
CA PRO A 220 -2.71 -19.68 -0.17
C PRO A 220 -1.24 -20.10 -0.09
N TRP A 221 -0.31 -19.20 -0.41
CA TRP A 221 1.14 -19.39 -0.36
C TRP A 221 1.73 -19.22 1.05
N LEU A 222 0.97 -18.62 1.97
CA LEU A 222 1.46 -18.31 3.30
C LEU A 222 1.37 -19.55 4.19
N ASP A 223 2.52 -20.05 4.62
CA ASP A 223 2.62 -21.17 5.55
C ASP A 223 2.87 -20.70 7.00
N ILE A 224 2.51 -21.56 7.96
CA ILE A 224 2.69 -21.28 9.39
C ILE A 224 4.17 -21.10 9.77
N SER A 225 5.08 -21.82 9.10
CA SER A 225 6.52 -21.74 9.39
C SER A 225 7.09 -20.35 9.10
N LEU A 226 6.57 -19.66 8.08
CA LEU A 226 6.93 -18.28 7.79
C LEU A 226 6.38 -17.35 8.86
N LEU A 227 5.09 -17.47 9.20
CA LEU A 227 4.43 -16.59 10.17
C LEU A 227 5.04 -16.65 11.57
N LEU A 228 5.44 -17.83 12.03
CA LEU A 228 6.11 -17.99 13.33
C LEU A 228 7.47 -17.27 13.41
N ARG A 229 8.09 -16.97 12.26
CA ARG A 229 9.37 -16.25 12.19
C ARG A 229 9.20 -14.74 12.06
N VAL A 230 8.05 -14.26 11.61
CA VAL A 230 7.77 -12.83 11.45
C VAL A 230 7.83 -12.11 12.81
N LYS A 231 8.55 -10.99 12.86
CA LYS A 231 8.63 -10.07 13.99
C LYS A 231 7.93 -8.76 13.62
N CYS A 232 6.62 -8.80 13.54
CA CYS A 232 5.79 -7.63 13.20
C CYS A 232 5.07 -7.08 14.45
N GLU A 233 4.60 -5.84 14.33
CA GLU A 233 3.65 -5.24 15.27
C GLU A 233 2.21 -5.61 14.93
N ASN A 234 1.87 -5.64 13.64
CA ASN A 234 0.52 -5.89 13.19
C ASN A 234 0.51 -6.84 11.99
N VAL A 235 -0.40 -7.82 12.01
CA VAL A 235 -0.61 -8.73 10.90
C VAL A 235 -2.10 -8.93 10.63
N VAL A 236 -2.52 -8.73 9.39
CA VAL A 236 -3.88 -8.98 8.94
C VAL A 236 -3.83 -9.90 7.73
N ILE A 237 -4.50 -11.05 7.81
CA ILE A 237 -4.47 -12.08 6.77
C ILE A 237 -5.90 -12.37 6.33
N THR A 238 -6.16 -12.42 5.03
CA THR A 238 -7.45 -12.82 4.48
C THR A 238 -7.29 -13.93 3.44
N SER A 239 -8.20 -14.91 3.44
CA SER A 239 -8.21 -16.03 2.49
C SER A 239 -6.88 -16.80 2.46
N SER A 240 -6.41 -17.25 3.62
CA SER A 240 -5.27 -18.16 3.77
C SER A 240 -5.69 -19.63 3.81
N MET A 241 -4.72 -20.54 3.70
CA MET A 241 -4.91 -21.99 3.90
C MET A 241 -4.48 -22.44 5.31
N LEU A 242 -4.48 -21.53 6.28
CA LEU A 242 -4.13 -21.84 7.67
C LEU A 242 -5.32 -22.49 8.36
N HIS A 243 -5.07 -23.39 9.30
CA HIS A 243 -6.10 -24.14 10.01
C HIS A 243 -6.07 -23.81 11.52
N ASN A 244 -6.99 -24.40 12.28
CA ASN A 244 -7.11 -24.15 13.72
C ASN A 244 -5.82 -24.46 14.50
N ASN A 245 -5.07 -25.51 14.13
CA ASN A 245 -3.80 -25.83 14.77
C ASN A 245 -2.73 -24.76 14.50
N ASP A 246 -2.69 -24.19 13.30
CA ASP A 246 -1.77 -23.10 12.97
C ASP A 246 -2.08 -21.87 13.84
N MET A 247 -3.36 -21.62 14.13
CA MET A 247 -3.78 -20.53 15.02
C MET A 247 -3.30 -20.75 16.45
N ILE A 248 -3.43 -21.98 16.94
CA ILE A 248 -2.94 -22.38 18.27
C ILE A 248 -1.42 -22.19 18.35
N ASP A 249 -0.69 -22.59 17.31
CA ASP A 249 0.77 -22.41 17.24
C ASP A 249 1.18 -20.93 17.26
N LEU A 250 0.46 -20.06 16.53
CA LEU A 250 0.71 -18.61 16.57
C LEU A 250 0.51 -18.01 17.96
N LEU A 251 -0.57 -18.39 18.63
CA LEU A 251 -0.89 -17.91 19.99
C LEU A 251 0.12 -18.43 21.02
N ASN A 252 0.50 -19.71 20.93
CA ASN A 252 1.55 -20.30 21.76
C ASN A 252 2.90 -19.60 21.53
N ASN A 253 3.25 -19.28 20.29
CA ASN A 253 4.47 -18.55 19.95
C ASN A 253 4.51 -17.18 20.64
N TRP A 254 3.39 -16.46 20.67
CA TRP A 254 3.27 -15.20 21.39
C TRP A 254 3.37 -15.37 22.91
N LEU A 255 2.69 -16.38 23.48
CA LEU A 255 2.75 -16.70 24.92
C LEU A 255 4.16 -17.04 25.40
N GLN A 256 4.95 -17.72 24.56
CA GLN A 256 6.36 -18.04 24.83
C GLN A 256 7.29 -16.83 24.71
N GLY A 257 6.77 -15.66 24.32
CA GLY A 257 7.56 -14.44 24.16
C GLY A 257 8.38 -14.39 22.86
N SER A 258 8.08 -15.23 21.88
CA SER A 258 8.86 -15.26 20.63
C SER A 258 8.64 -14.01 19.77
N ASN A 259 7.42 -13.48 19.67
CA ASN A 259 7.14 -12.21 18.99
C ASN A 259 6.60 -11.17 20.00
N THR A 260 7.51 -10.55 20.75
CA THR A 260 7.15 -9.55 21.77
C THR A 260 6.60 -8.25 21.19
N ARG A 261 6.79 -8.01 19.89
CA ARG A 261 6.37 -6.79 19.19
C ARG A 261 4.91 -6.84 18.74
N LEU A 262 4.32 -8.03 18.62
CA LEU A 262 2.96 -8.21 18.11
C LEU A 262 1.94 -7.52 19.03
N LYS A 263 1.19 -6.58 18.45
CA LYS A 263 0.10 -5.82 19.07
C LYS A 263 -1.26 -6.25 18.55
N ALA A 264 -1.39 -6.52 17.25
CA ALA A 264 -2.65 -6.98 16.67
C ALA A 264 -2.44 -8.05 15.60
N MET A 265 -3.30 -9.06 15.62
CA MET A 265 -3.41 -10.09 14.60
C MET A 265 -4.87 -10.32 14.24
N SER A 266 -5.19 -10.39 12.95
CA SER A 266 -6.54 -10.73 12.48
C SER A 266 -6.45 -11.65 11.27
N ILE A 267 -7.13 -12.78 11.32
CA ILE A 267 -7.08 -13.81 10.30
C ILE A 267 -8.52 -14.12 9.89
N PHE A 268 -8.83 -13.95 8.59
CA PHE A 268 -10.16 -14.07 8.03
C PHE A 268 -10.24 -15.16 6.95
N GLY A 269 -11.32 -15.94 6.95
CA GLY A 269 -11.59 -16.96 5.93
C GLY A 269 -10.64 -18.16 6.03
N SER A 270 -10.17 -18.48 7.23
CA SER A 270 -9.18 -19.55 7.47
C SER A 270 -9.58 -20.49 8.61
N VAL A 271 -10.39 -20.02 9.56
CA VAL A 271 -10.80 -20.83 10.71
C VAL A 271 -12.02 -21.69 10.32
N GLY A 272 -12.07 -22.96 10.69
CA GLY A 272 -13.28 -23.76 10.43
C GLY A 272 -14.46 -23.34 11.32
N ASN A 273 -15.61 -24.02 11.18
CA ASN A 273 -16.75 -23.87 12.11
C ASN A 273 -16.38 -24.24 13.56
N ASP A 274 -15.27 -24.94 13.76
CA ASP A 274 -14.78 -25.40 15.06
C ASP A 274 -13.84 -24.40 15.74
N ALA A 275 -14.04 -23.09 15.51
CA ALA A 275 -13.22 -22.02 16.09
C ALA A 275 -13.16 -22.06 17.63
N HIS A 276 -14.16 -22.66 18.29
CA HIS A 276 -14.18 -22.90 19.73
C HIS A 276 -13.01 -23.78 20.21
N LEU A 277 -12.55 -24.73 19.37
CA LEU A 277 -11.42 -25.61 19.69
C LEU A 277 -10.12 -24.83 19.89
N ILE A 278 -9.93 -23.71 19.20
CA ILE A 278 -8.77 -22.84 19.40
C ILE A 278 -8.78 -22.32 20.85
N MET A 279 -9.94 -21.85 21.31
CA MET A 279 -10.09 -21.24 22.63
C MET A 279 -9.95 -22.26 23.76
N ASP A 280 -10.42 -23.50 23.56
CA ASP A 280 -10.33 -24.59 24.55
C ASP A 280 -8.88 -25.03 24.84
N ASN A 281 -7.93 -24.68 23.99
CA ASN A 281 -6.50 -24.97 24.22
C ASN A 281 -5.85 -24.03 25.24
N PHE A 282 -6.54 -22.98 25.68
CA PHE A 282 -5.97 -21.95 26.53
C PHE A 282 -6.75 -21.74 27.82
N ASN A 283 -6.03 -21.45 28.91
CA ASN A 283 -6.63 -20.99 30.14
C ASN A 283 -6.88 -19.48 30.05
N LEU A 284 -8.12 -19.10 29.69
CA LEU A 284 -8.50 -17.72 29.40
C LEU A 284 -9.13 -17.04 30.63
N GLU A 285 -8.70 -15.81 30.93
CA GLU A 285 -9.42 -14.94 31.85
C GLU A 285 -10.70 -14.41 31.17
N ALA A 286 -11.71 -14.07 31.97
CA ALA A 286 -12.94 -13.46 31.47
C ALA A 286 -12.62 -12.08 30.87
N TRP A 287 -13.18 -11.79 29.70
CA TRP A 287 -13.12 -10.48 29.08
C TRP A 287 -14.21 -9.56 29.67
N ASP A 288 -13.84 -8.35 30.08
CA ASP A 288 -14.77 -7.33 30.55
C ASP A 288 -14.74 -6.11 29.62
N PRO A 289 -15.80 -5.81 28.84
CA PRO A 289 -15.81 -4.70 27.89
C PRO A 289 -15.63 -3.31 28.52
N GLU A 290 -15.97 -3.13 29.80
CA GLU A 290 -15.83 -1.84 30.49
C GLU A 290 -14.37 -1.53 30.85
N VAL A 291 -13.57 -2.59 31.07
CA VAL A 291 -12.16 -2.51 31.45
C VAL A 291 -11.25 -2.74 30.24
N ASP A 292 -11.55 -3.76 29.45
CA ASP A 292 -10.74 -4.25 28.33
C ASP A 292 -11.19 -3.62 27.02
N LYS A 293 -10.88 -2.33 26.88
CA LYS A 293 -11.25 -1.52 25.71
C LYS A 293 -10.56 -2.02 24.44
N ILE A 294 -11.35 -2.13 23.38
CA ILE A 294 -10.88 -2.54 22.06
C ILE A 294 -10.52 -1.29 21.27
N GLU A 295 -9.24 -0.98 21.18
CA GLU A 295 -8.71 0.16 20.43
C GLU A 295 -7.62 -0.28 19.47
N TYR A 296 -7.87 -0.14 18.18
CA TYR A 296 -6.87 -0.37 17.14
C TYR A 296 -6.10 0.90 16.83
N ASP A 297 -4.77 0.81 16.88
CA ASP A 297 -3.88 1.86 16.42
C ASP A 297 -3.81 1.90 14.88
N GLU A 298 -3.44 3.06 14.32
CA GLU A 298 -2.99 3.10 12.92
C GLU A 298 -1.69 2.30 12.79
N PRO A 299 -1.52 1.47 11.75
CA PRO A 299 -2.33 1.40 10.52
C PRO A 299 -3.51 0.43 10.51
N VAL A 300 -3.69 -0.38 11.55
CA VAL A 300 -4.72 -1.43 11.56
C VAL A 300 -6.11 -0.83 11.46
N ARG A 301 -6.38 0.26 12.19
CA ARG A 301 -7.67 0.97 12.10
C ARG A 301 -8.01 1.42 10.68
N ASP A 302 -7.07 2.06 9.98
CA ASP A 302 -7.29 2.57 8.61
C ASP A 302 -7.49 1.45 7.61
N TYR A 303 -6.63 0.42 7.67
CA TYR A 303 -6.67 -0.69 6.74
C TYR A 303 -7.93 -1.52 6.95
N CYS A 304 -8.20 -1.82 8.22
CA CYS A 304 -9.33 -2.63 8.55
C CYS A 304 -10.64 -1.84 8.50
N GLU A 305 -10.74 -0.51 8.44
CA GLU A 305 -12.05 0.21 8.45
C GLU A 305 -13.15 -0.45 7.57
N GLN A 306 -12.79 -0.98 6.40
CA GLN A 306 -13.72 -1.74 5.53
C GLN A 306 -13.88 -3.22 5.93
N LEU A 307 -12.81 -3.87 6.42
CA LEU A 307 -12.85 -5.21 7.02
C LEU A 307 -13.53 -5.22 8.42
N LEU A 308 -13.50 -4.10 9.15
CA LEU A 308 -14.06 -3.87 10.48
C LEU A 308 -15.58 -3.80 10.42
N TYR A 309 -16.17 -3.52 9.24
CA TYR A 309 -17.59 -3.78 9.02
C TYR A 309 -17.93 -5.25 9.35
N TRP A 310 -17.05 -6.19 9.02
CA TRP A 310 -17.17 -7.60 9.43
C TRP A 310 -16.88 -7.81 10.92
N MET A 311 -16.06 -6.95 11.55
CA MET A 311 -15.86 -6.97 13.00
C MET A 311 -17.05 -6.42 13.81
N TYR A 312 -17.83 -5.48 13.29
CA TYR A 312 -19.12 -5.11 13.90
C TYR A 312 -20.13 -6.27 13.79
N ASP A 313 -19.99 -7.12 12.77
CA ASP A 313 -20.69 -8.40 12.69
C ASP A 313 -20.08 -9.46 13.62
N ILE A 314 -18.82 -9.36 14.04
CA ILE A 314 -18.27 -10.28 15.06
C ILE A 314 -19.09 -10.20 16.32
N ASP A 315 -19.44 -9.03 16.85
CA ASP A 315 -20.24 -9.01 18.08
C ASP A 315 -21.62 -9.70 17.89
N ARG A 316 -22.12 -9.81 16.65
CA ARG A 316 -23.33 -10.59 16.30
C ARG A 316 -23.08 -12.08 16.09
N TYR A 317 -21.90 -12.46 15.62
CA TYR A 317 -21.51 -13.84 15.30
C TYR A 317 -20.36 -14.35 16.19
N MET A 318 -20.15 -13.72 17.34
CA MET A 318 -19.06 -14.01 18.25
C MET A 318 -19.35 -15.35 18.89
N LEU A 319 -18.46 -16.30 18.66
CA LEU A 319 -18.58 -17.62 19.27
C LEU A 319 -18.01 -17.59 20.68
N ARG A 320 -16.83 -16.98 20.84
CA ARG A 320 -16.16 -16.89 22.13
C ARG A 320 -15.13 -15.77 22.19
N SER A 321 -14.89 -15.30 23.39
CA SER A 321 -13.82 -14.35 23.71
C SER A 321 -13.14 -14.71 25.02
N GLY A 322 -11.93 -14.21 25.23
CA GLY A 322 -11.21 -14.38 26.48
C GLY A 322 -9.87 -13.66 26.45
N ILE A 323 -9.29 -13.44 27.63
CA ILE A 323 -8.01 -12.76 27.78
C ILE A 323 -6.91 -13.80 28.00
N LEU A 324 -5.90 -13.78 27.14
CA LEU A 324 -4.62 -14.43 27.37
C LEU A 324 -3.71 -13.51 28.17
N ARG A 325 -3.01 -14.08 29.15
CA ARG A 325 -1.91 -13.40 29.85
C ARG A 325 -0.59 -14.06 29.50
N ARG A 326 0.34 -13.27 28.98
CA ARG A 326 1.69 -13.74 28.69
C ARG A 326 2.49 -13.91 29.99
N PRO A 327 3.04 -15.09 30.29
CA PRO A 327 3.74 -15.32 31.56
C PRO A 327 5.01 -14.49 31.75
N SER A 328 5.73 -14.17 30.66
CA SER A 328 7.05 -13.54 30.74
C SER A 328 7.01 -12.08 31.20
N ASP A 329 5.95 -11.34 30.87
CA ASP A 329 5.85 -9.89 31.13
C ASP A 329 4.45 -9.44 31.58
N GLY A 330 3.52 -10.37 31.73
CA GLY A 330 2.16 -10.09 32.20
C GLY A 330 1.29 -9.36 31.19
N LEU A 331 1.73 -9.17 29.94
CA LEU A 331 0.89 -8.53 28.92
C LEU A 331 -0.40 -9.31 28.70
N ARG A 332 -1.49 -8.57 28.59
CA ARG A 332 -2.84 -9.10 28.37
C ARG A 332 -3.21 -8.93 26.91
N ALA A 333 -3.76 -9.97 26.31
CA ALA A 333 -4.27 -9.93 24.96
C ALA A 333 -5.68 -10.51 24.88
N LEU A 334 -6.60 -9.75 24.28
CA LEU A 334 -7.92 -10.20 23.94
C LEU A 334 -7.85 -11.13 22.73
N ILE A 335 -8.42 -12.32 22.87
CA ILE A 335 -8.71 -13.22 21.76
C ILE A 335 -10.21 -13.27 21.53
N ARG A 336 -10.60 -13.19 20.27
CA ARG A 336 -11.98 -13.40 19.83
C ARG A 336 -12.00 -14.37 18.67
N THR A 337 -12.94 -15.30 18.71
CA THR A 337 -13.26 -16.18 17.59
C THR A 337 -14.70 -15.94 17.14
N ALA A 338 -14.85 -15.90 15.82
CA ALA A 338 -16.13 -15.90 15.13
C ALA A 338 -16.06 -16.90 13.98
N HIS A 339 -17.16 -17.07 13.26
CA HIS A 339 -17.17 -17.96 12.09
C HIS A 339 -16.08 -17.56 11.10
N GLU A 340 -15.16 -18.48 10.80
CA GLU A 340 -14.01 -18.27 9.90
C GLU A 340 -12.99 -17.20 10.30
N GLN A 341 -13.02 -16.71 11.54
CA GLN A 341 -12.22 -15.56 11.97
C GLN A 341 -11.54 -15.76 13.33
N LEU A 342 -10.29 -15.30 13.42
CA LEU A 342 -9.55 -15.16 14.68
C LEU A 342 -9.03 -13.73 14.80
N HIS A 343 -9.27 -13.13 15.95
CA HIS A 343 -8.73 -11.82 16.31
C HIS A 343 -7.94 -11.92 17.59
N PHE A 344 -6.79 -11.26 17.59
CA PHE A 344 -5.89 -11.12 18.71
C PHE A 344 -5.51 -9.64 18.82
N LEU A 345 -5.65 -9.06 20.01
CA LEU A 345 -5.32 -7.68 20.29
C LEU A 345 -4.69 -7.56 21.67
N VAL A 346 -3.44 -7.09 21.73
CA VAL A 346 -2.80 -6.71 22.99
C VAL A 346 -3.51 -5.49 23.56
N LEU A 347 -3.98 -5.60 24.80
CA LEU A 347 -4.68 -4.52 25.48
C LEU A 347 -3.70 -3.47 25.97
N LYS A 348 -4.12 -2.21 25.91
CA LYS A 348 -3.40 -1.11 26.56
C LYS A 348 -3.73 -1.17 28.05
N ASN A 349 -2.69 -1.28 28.88
CA ASN A 349 -2.83 -1.27 30.34
C ASN A 349 -3.31 0.07 30.87
#